data_AF-K0I2K1-F1
#
_entry.id   AF-K0I2K1-F1
#
_cell.length_a   1.000
_cell.length_b   1.000
_cell.length_c   1.000
_cell.angle_alpha   90.00
_cell.angle_beta   90.00
_cell.angle_gamma   90.00
#
_symmetry.space_group_name_H-M   'P 1'
#
loop_
_entity.id
_entity.type
_entity.pdbx_description
1 polymer ?
#
loop_
_entity_poly.entity_id
_entity_poly.type
_entity_poly.pdbx_seq_one_letter_code
_entity_poly.pdbx_strand_id
1 'polypeptide(L)' 'MARKFRWTRALYRRAHREARVYDGYGFMYHGEPALVRRWRELWDQHPQHDDPLTRPHWQRYQPDDGIPF' A
#
# COMPACT_ATOMS: atom_id res chain seq x y z
N MET A 1 20.12 -13.65 9.02
CA MET A 1 19.63 -12.30 8.65
C MET A 1 18.12 -12.36 8.48
N ALA A 2 17.35 -11.58 9.27
CA ALA A 2 15.91 -11.52 9.12
C ALA A 2 15.56 -10.90 7.74
N ARG A 3 14.72 -11.58 6.95
CA ARG A 3 14.19 -11.04 5.70
C ARG A 3 13.49 -9.72 6.00
N LYS A 4 14.07 -8.60 5.53
CA LYS A 4 13.45 -7.27 5.63
C LYS A 4 12.08 -7.34 4.97
N PHE A 5 11.05 -6.96 5.71
CA PHE A 5 9.68 -6.89 5.19
C PHE A 5 9.64 -5.87 4.04
N ARG A 6 9.12 -6.29 2.88
CA ARG A 6 9.04 -5.46 1.69
C ARG A 6 7.59 -5.35 1.25
N TRP A 7 7.12 -4.12 1.07
CA TRP A 7 5.81 -3.86 0.49
C TRP A 7 5.79 -4.29 -0.97
N THR A 8 4.86 -5.19 -1.31
CA THR A 8 4.50 -5.50 -2.69
C THR A 8 3.10 -4.95 -2.98
N ARG A 9 2.78 -4.69 -4.24
CA ARG A 9 1.45 -4.17 -4.63
C ARG A 9 0.29 -5.05 -4.14
N ALA A 10 0.47 -6.37 -4.17
CA ALA A 10 -0.52 -7.32 -3.68
C ALA A 10 -0.70 -7.22 -2.16
N LEU A 11 0.41 -7.16 -1.42
CA LEU A 11 0.39 -7.04 0.03
C LEU A 11 -0.21 -5.71 0.50
N TYR A 12 0.10 -4.64 -0.21
CA TYR A 12 -0.46 -3.33 0.05
C TYR A 12 -1.97 -3.29 -0.19
N ARG A 13 -2.45 -3.81 -1.33
CA ARG A 13 -3.89 -3.88 -1.62
C ARG A 13 -4.63 -4.69 -0.57
N ARG A 14 -4.03 -5.79 -0.12
CA ARG A 14 -4.55 -6.60 0.97
C ARG A 14 -4.60 -5.80 2.27
N ALA A 15 -3.52 -5.12 2.63
CA ALA A 15 -3.45 -4.31 3.85
C ALA A 15 -4.47 -3.16 3.84
N HIS A 16 -4.63 -2.47 2.71
CA HIS A 16 -5.66 -1.44 2.55
C HIS A 16 -7.09 -2.01 2.66
N ARG A 17 -7.36 -3.19 2.07
CA ARG A 17 -8.65 -3.86 2.25
C ARG A 17 -8.90 -4.24 3.70
N GLU A 18 -7.90 -4.81 4.37
CA GLU A 18 -7.98 -5.18 5.78
C GLU A 18 -8.17 -3.95 6.68
N ALA A 19 -7.52 -2.83 6.37
CA ALA A 19 -7.70 -1.57 7.10
C ALA A 19 -9.15 -1.07 7.00
N ARG A 20 -9.75 -1.05 5.80
CA ARG A 20 -11.16 -0.65 5.64
C ARG A 20 -12.14 -1.57 6.37
N VAL A 21 -11.85 -2.88 6.39
CA VAL A 21 -12.66 -3.84 7.15
C VAL A 21 -12.49 -3.60 8.66
N TYR A 22 -11.27 -3.35 9.12
CA TYR A 22 -10.98 -3.03 10.51
C TYR A 22 -11.61 -1.70 10.94
N ASP A 23 -11.66 -0.68 10.08
CA ASP A 23 -12.30 0.59 10.40
C ASP A 23 -13.82 0.43 10.60
N GLY A 24 -14.47 -0.48 9.86
CA GLY A 24 -15.90 -0.75 9.99
C GLY A 24 -16.27 -1.78 11.06
N TYR A 25 -15.40 -2.76 11.31
CA TYR A 25 -15.67 -3.92 12.14
C TYR A 25 -14.61 -4.18 13.22
N GLY A 26 -13.79 -3.18 13.54
CA GLY A 26 -12.67 -3.31 14.47
C GLY A 26 -13.07 -3.79 15.86
N PHE A 27 -14.32 -3.53 16.26
CA PHE A 27 -14.91 -4.03 17.51
C PHE A 27 -15.03 -5.57 17.58
N MET A 28 -15.03 -6.28 16.43
CA MET A 28 -15.03 -7.74 16.39
C MET A 28 -13.63 -8.35 16.56
N TYR A 29 -12.57 -7.54 16.53
CA TYR A 29 -11.20 -8.00 16.69
C TYR A 29 -10.71 -7.75 18.12
N HIS A 30 -10.03 -8.73 18.71
CA HIS A 30 -9.35 -8.59 20.01
C HIS A 30 -8.09 -7.70 19.98
N GLY A 31 -7.82 -7.04 18.85
CA GLY A 31 -6.67 -6.16 18.62
C GLY A 31 -6.47 -5.86 17.14
N GLU A 32 -5.76 -4.77 16.83
CA GLU A 32 -5.47 -4.39 15.45
C GLU A 32 -4.53 -5.41 14.79
N PRO A 33 -4.85 -5.93 13.58
CA PRO A 33 -3.94 -6.80 12.86
C PRO A 33 -2.62 -6.08 12.58
N ALA A 34 -1.50 -6.78 12.78
CA ALA A 34 -0.16 -6.21 12.57
C ALA A 34 0.04 -5.66 11.14
N LEU A 35 -0.68 -6.21 10.15
CA LEU A 35 -0.65 -5.73 8.78
C LEU A 35 -1.35 -4.38 8.61
N VAL A 36 -2.46 -4.15 9.32
CA VAL A 36 -3.19 -2.87 9.36
C VAL A 36 -2.34 -1.82 10.05
N ARG A 37 -1.75 -2.15 11.20
CA ARG A 37 -0.85 -1.25 11.93
C ARG A 37 0.33 -0.78 11.06
N ARG A 38 1.01 -1.70 10.37
CA ARG A 38 2.09 -1.36 9.43
C ARG A 38 1.62 -0.54 8.23
N TRP A 39 0.39 -0.75 7.77
CA TRP A 39 -0.17 0.03 6.67
C TRP A 39 -0.45 1.47 7.11
N ARG A 40 -0.93 1.68 8.35
CA ARG A 40 -1.10 3.02 8.93
C ARG A 40 0.24 3.72 9.13
N GLU A 41 1.23 3.03 9.69
CA GLU A 41 2.61 3.54 9.81
C GLU A 41 3.17 3.98 8.44
N LEU A 42 2.93 3.19 7.38
CA LEU A 42 3.32 3.54 6.02
C LEU A 42 2.56 4.78 5.51
N TRP A 43 1.26 4.86 5.77
CA TRP A 43 0.41 5.99 5.36
C TRP A 43 0.82 7.30 6.04
N ASP A 44 1.17 7.25 7.32
CA ASP A 44 1.64 8.41 8.07
C ASP A 44 3.00 8.91 7.58
N GLN A 45 3.91 7.98 7.21
CA GLN A 45 5.24 8.32 6.67
C GLN A 45 5.18 8.80 5.21
N HIS A 46 4.23 8.26 4.44
CA HIS A 46 4.05 8.54 3.02
C HIS A 46 2.56 8.66 2.70
N PRO A 47 1.92 9.82 2.96
CA PRO A 47 0.55 10.07 2.56
C PRO A 47 0.43 9.83 1.06
N GLN A 48 -0.48 8.95 0.64
CA GLN A 48 -0.56 8.38 -0.73
C GLN A 48 -0.91 9.36 -1.86
N HIS A 49 -0.70 10.67 -1.67
CA HIS A 49 -0.83 11.63 -2.77
C HIS A 49 0.20 11.38 -3.89
N ASP A 50 1.28 10.64 -3.59
CA ASP A 50 2.38 10.40 -4.52
C ASP A 50 2.84 8.93 -4.59
N ASP A 51 1.96 7.96 -4.30
CA ASP A 51 2.34 6.53 -4.39
C ASP A 51 2.35 6.05 -5.87
N PRO A 52 3.53 5.79 -6.48
CA PRO A 52 3.60 5.33 -7.86
C PRO A 52 3.02 3.92 -8.06
N LEU A 53 2.75 3.16 -6.99
CA LEU A 53 2.18 1.82 -7.04
C LEU A 53 0.65 1.81 -7.12
N THR A 54 -0.02 2.91 -6.79
CA THR A 54 -1.47 3.09 -6.98
C THR A 54 -1.80 3.78 -8.30
N ARG A 55 -0.86 4.55 -8.87
CA ARG A 55 -0.99 5.13 -10.20
C ARG A 55 -1.14 4.04 -11.27
N PRO A 56 -2.07 4.19 -12.24
CA PRO A 56 -2.15 3.30 -13.39
C PRO A 56 -0.86 3.32 -14.19
N HIS A 57 -0.55 2.23 -14.89
CA HIS A 57 0.77 2.00 -15.50
C HIS A 57 1.21 3.13 -16.46
N TRP A 58 0.24 3.73 -17.16
CA TRP A 58 0.45 4.86 -18.07
C TRP A 58 0.84 6.19 -17.40
N GLN A 59 0.69 6.31 -16.07
CA GLN A 59 1.15 7.46 -15.29
C GLN A 59 2.51 7.23 -14.62
N ARG A 60 3.05 6.00 -14.69
CA ARG A 60 4.33 5.66 -14.02
C ARG A 60 5.53 5.96 -14.88
N TYR A 61 5.37 5.84 -16.19
CA TYR A 61 6.33 6.31 -17.16
C TYR A 61 5.89 7.73 -17.52
N GLN A 62 6.74 8.73 -17.24
CA GLN A 62 6.61 9.97 -18.01
C GLN A 62 6.69 9.56 -19.49
N PRO A 63 5.85 10.14 -20.37
CA PRO A 63 6.05 9.98 -21.79
C PRO A 63 7.36 10.70 -22.11
N ASP A 64 8.47 9.97 -21.98
CA ASP A 64 9.68 10.33 -22.70
C ASP A 64 9.32 10.12 -24.17
N ASP A 65 9.51 11.15 -24.99
CA ASP A 65 9.28 11.17 -26.44
C ASP A 65 10.34 10.30 -27.18
N GLY A 66 10.57 9.10 -26.64
CA GLY A 66 11.56 8.13 -27.07
C GLY A 66 10.96 6.74 -27.06
N ILE A 67 10.00 6.48 -27.96
CA ILE A 67 9.72 5.11 -28.40
C ILE A 67 10.72 4.78 -29.51
N PRO A 68 11.67 3.87 -29.26
CA PRO A 68 12.12 2.98 -30.33
C PRO A 68 11.85 1.52 -29.91
N PHE A 69 10.82 0.97 -30.58
CA PHE A 69 10.44 -0.45 -30.74
C PHE A 69 10.16 -1.30 -29.49
#